data_AF-A0A8J2X8H5-F1
#
_entry.id   AF-A0A8J2X8H5-F1
#
_cell.length_a   1.000
_cell.length_b   1.000
_cell.length_c   1.000
_cell.angle_alpha   90.00
_cell.angle_beta   90.00
_cell.angle_gamma   90.00
#
_symmetry.space_group_name_H-M   'P 1'
#
loop_
_entity.id
_entity.type
_entity.pdbx_description
1 polymer ?
#
loop_
_entity_poly.entity_id
_entity_poly.type
_entity_poly.pdbx_seq_one_letter_code
_entity_poly.pdbx_strand_id
1 'polypeptide(L)' 'MSAKRVPITPKPVTPEANIEDWISTRSTPPEPIKEVSPTKMKRLTIDVSENLHRAIKLKSVEQGIPMADLVRDLLEQHFL' A
#
# COMPACT_ATOMS: atom_id res chain seq x y z
N MET A 1 33.10 37.69 -12.62
CA MET A 1 32.17 36.73 -11.97
C MET A 1 31.01 37.52 -11.34
N SER A 2 29.93 37.78 -12.08
CA SER A 2 28.78 38.55 -11.57
C SER A 2 27.72 37.59 -11.05
N ALA A 3 27.49 37.60 -9.73
CA ALA A 3 26.51 36.73 -9.08
C ALA A 3 25.09 37.18 -9.45
N LYS A 4 24.41 36.40 -10.29
CA LYS A 4 23.02 36.64 -10.68
C LYS A 4 22.13 36.42 -9.45
N ARG A 5 21.62 37.50 -8.85
CA ARG A 5 20.65 37.40 -7.74
C ARG A 5 19.30 36.95 -8.29
N VAL A 6 18.80 35.83 -7.78
CA VAL A 6 17.45 35.34 -8.04
C VAL A 6 16.51 35.97 -7.00
N PRO A 7 15.57 36.83 -7.39
CA PRO A 7 14.60 37.38 -6.45
C PRO A 7 13.62 36.28 -6.03
N ILE A 8 13.57 35.96 -4.74
CA ILE A 8 12.52 35.11 -4.16
C ILE A 8 11.28 35.99 -4.03
N THR A 9 10.25 35.68 -4.81
CA THR A 9 8.93 36.31 -4.71
C THR A 9 8.30 36.06 -3.33
N PRO A 10 7.43 36.97 -2.84
CA PRO A 10 6.79 36.79 -1.54
C PRO A 10 6.02 35.47 -1.49
N LYS A 11 6.05 34.81 -0.31
CA LYS A 11 5.37 33.53 -0.07
C LYS A 11 3.93 33.60 -0.61
N PRO A 12 3.50 32.64 -1.44
CA PRO A 12 2.12 32.59 -1.87
C PRO A 12 1.26 32.46 -0.60
N VAL A 13 0.28 33.34 -0.46
CA VAL A 13 -0.74 33.23 0.57
C VAL A 13 -1.60 32.04 0.17
N THR A 14 -1.23 30.87 0.68
CA THR A 14 -2.04 29.66 0.51
C THR A 14 -3.37 29.92 1.21
N PRO A 15 -4.52 29.92 0.52
CA PRO A 15 -5.80 29.88 1.21
C PRO A 15 -5.79 28.66 2.12
N GLU A 16 -6.19 28.83 3.38
CA GLU A 16 -6.17 27.77 4.40
C GLU A 16 -6.77 26.50 3.81
N ALA A 17 -5.91 25.54 3.46
CA ALA A 17 -6.34 24.28 2.89
C ALA A 17 -7.21 23.62 3.94
N ASN A 18 -8.50 23.49 3.64
CA ASN A 18 -9.46 22.97 4.58
C ASN A 18 -9.05 21.53 4.89
N ILE A 19 -8.67 21.26 6.14
CA ILE A 19 -8.13 19.97 6.61
C ILE A 19 -9.13 18.83 6.28
N GLU A 20 -10.40 19.18 6.13
CA GLU A 20 -11.52 18.29 5.92
C GLU A 20 -11.64 17.79 4.46
N ASP A 21 -10.93 18.41 3.52
CA ASP A 21 -10.84 17.91 2.14
C ASP A 21 -10.14 16.52 2.08
N TRP A 22 -9.19 16.27 2.99
CA TRP A 22 -8.56 14.95 3.13
C TRP A 22 -9.53 13.86 3.63
N ILE A 23 -10.56 14.25 4.39
CA ILE A 23 -11.52 13.31 4.99
C ILE A 23 -12.60 12.91 3.98
N SER A 24 -12.93 13.81 3.05
CA SER A 24 -14.02 13.65 2.08
C SER A 24 -13.80 12.52 1.06
N THR A 25 -12.54 12.14 0.79
CA THR A 25 -12.21 11.03 -0.13
C THR A 25 -12.53 9.64 0.43
N ARG A 26 -12.84 9.52 1.73
CA ARG A 26 -13.24 8.24 2.35
C ARG A 26 -14.75 7.98 2.29
N SER A 27 -15.57 9.01 2.04
CA SER A 27 -17.03 8.92 2.10
C SER A 27 -17.68 8.48 0.79
N THR A 28 -16.92 8.18 -0.26
CA THR A 28 -17.45 7.50 -1.44
C THR A 28 -17.50 6.00 -1.16
N PRO A 29 -18.69 5.37 -1.09
CA PRO A 29 -18.77 3.93 -1.13
C PRO A 29 -18.12 3.49 -2.46
N PRO A 30 -17.18 2.53 -2.47
CA PRO A 30 -16.69 2.00 -3.72
C PRO A 30 -17.88 1.43 -4.49
N GLU A 31 -18.03 1.86 -5.74
CA GLU A 31 -19.01 1.31 -6.69
C GLU A 31 -18.90 -0.24 -6.69
N PRO A 32 -20.02 -0.96 -6.86
CA PRO A 32 -20.02 -2.41 -6.84
C PRO A 32 -19.14 -2.92 -7.98
N ILE A 33 -17.94 -3.35 -7.63
CA ILE A 33 -17.00 -3.97 -8.56
C ILE A 33 -17.71 -5.20 -9.11
N LYS A 34 -18.02 -5.14 -10.40
CA LYS A 34 -18.57 -6.18 -11.26
C LYS A 34 -18.17 -7.58 -10.77
N GLU A 35 -19.18 -8.41 -10.55
CA GLU A 35 -19.08 -9.83 -10.20
C GLU A 35 -18.22 -10.60 -11.22
N VAL A 36 -16.91 -10.67 -10.99
CA VAL A 36 -16.07 -11.75 -11.47
C VAL A 36 -15.96 -12.68 -10.29
N SER A 37 -16.93 -13.58 -10.08
CA SER A 37 -17.08 -14.44 -8.87
C SER A 37 -15.73 -14.70 -8.17
N PRO A 38 -15.30 -13.83 -7.24
CA PRO A 38 -13.98 -13.94 -6.68
C PRO A 38 -14.20 -14.76 -5.44
N THR A 39 -13.63 -15.96 -5.40
CA THR A 39 -13.55 -16.75 -4.17
C THR A 39 -13.34 -15.80 -3.01
N LYS A 40 -14.34 -15.69 -2.12
CA LYS A 40 -14.41 -14.62 -1.12
C LYS A 40 -13.11 -14.62 -0.33
N MET A 41 -12.23 -13.66 -0.61
CA MET A 41 -10.92 -13.58 0.04
C MET A 41 -11.14 -13.31 1.51
N LYS A 42 -10.79 -14.28 2.36
CA LYS A 42 -10.80 -14.11 3.81
C LYS A 42 -9.44 -13.61 4.27
N ARG A 43 -9.43 -12.60 5.14
CA ARG A 43 -8.19 -12.13 5.79
C ARG A 43 -7.78 -13.17 6.82
N LEU A 44 -6.57 -13.69 6.70
CA LEU A 44 -5.95 -14.60 7.65
C LEU A 44 -4.89 -13.81 8.42
N THR A 45 -5.12 -13.57 9.70
CA THR A 45 -4.13 -12.96 10.61
C THR A 45 -3.47 -14.08 11.39
N ILE A 46 -2.16 -14.22 11.23
CA ILE A 46 -1.35 -15.22 11.93
C ILE A 46 -0.14 -14.55 12.57
N ASP A 47 0.15 -14.95 13.80
CA ASP A 47 1.39 -14.58 14.46
C ASP A 47 2.46 -15.61 14.09
N VAL A 48 3.62 -15.13 13.66
CA VAL A 48 4.77 -15.95 13.27
C VAL A 48 6.00 -15.50 14.05
N SER A 49 6.89 -16.44 14.37
CA SER A 49 8.17 -16.09 15.00
C SER A 49 9.00 -15.16 14.10
N GLU A 50 9.85 -14.32 14.69
CA GLU A 50 10.71 -13.38 13.96
C GLU A 50 11.58 -14.09 12.91
N ASN A 51 12.17 -15.22 13.30
CA ASN A 51 13.00 -16.04 12.42
C ASN A 51 12.23 -16.52 11.18
N LEU A 52 10.98 -16.95 11.36
CA LEU A 52 10.12 -17.39 10.27
C LEU A 52 9.72 -16.23 9.38
N HIS A 53 9.32 -15.10 9.96
CA HIS A 53 8.99 -13.89 9.20
C HIS A 53 10.16 -13.41 8.34
N ARG A 54 11.38 -13.42 8.88
CA ARG A 54 12.59 -13.05 8.16
C ARG A 54 12.87 -14.00 6.99
N ALA A 55 12.76 -15.31 7.20
CA ALA A 55 12.95 -16.31 6.16
C ALA A 55 11.94 -16.14 5.01
N ILE A 56 10.65 -15.94 5.34
CA ILE A 56 9.59 -15.72 4.34
C ILE A 56 9.86 -14.43 3.56
N LYS A 57 10.26 -13.35 4.24
CA LYS A 57 10.58 -12.07 3.58
C LYS A 57 11.76 -12.20 2.62
N LEU A 58 12.82 -12.92 3.01
CA LEU A 58 13.97 -13.18 2.13
C LEU A 58 13.55 -13.96 0.87
N LYS A 59 12.81 -15.05 1.04
CA LYS A 59 12.26 -15.86 -0.07
C LYS A 59 11.43 -15.03 -1.05
N SER A 60 10.60 -14.13 -0.53
CA SER A 60 9.78 -13.23 -1.35
C SER A 60 10.64 -12.27 -2.19
N VAL A 61 11.74 -11.75 -1.64
CA VAL A 61 12.69 -10.89 -2.37
C VAL A 61 13.43 -11.68 -3.45
N GLU A 62 13.88 -12.91 -3.14
CA GLU A 62 14.58 -13.78 -4.10
C GLU A 62 13.69 -14.10 -5.32
N GLN A 63 12.40 -14.32 -5.10
CA GLN A 63 11.44 -14.62 -6.17
C GLN A 63 10.87 -13.37 -6.86
N GLY A 64 11.02 -12.19 -6.26
CA GLY A 64 10.47 -10.93 -6.79
C GLY A 64 8.93 -10.84 -6.72
N ILE A 65 8.30 -11.63 -5.85
CA ILE A 65 6.83 -11.72 -5.71
C ILE A 65 6.41 -11.13 -4.36
N PRO A 66 5.24 -10.46 -4.24
CA PRO A 66 4.74 -10.00 -2.96
C PRO A 66 4.65 -11.12 -1.92
N MET A 67 5.08 -10.83 -0.70
CA MET A 67 5.09 -11.80 0.40
C MET A 67 3.71 -12.45 0.64
N ALA A 68 2.63 -11.68 0.46
CA ALA A 68 1.26 -12.20 0.61
C ALA A 68 0.90 -13.26 -0.44
N ASP A 69 1.42 -13.13 -1.67
CA ASP A 69 1.15 -14.06 -2.75
C ASP A 69 1.98 -15.33 -2.60
N LEU A 70 3.24 -15.19 -2.16
CA LEU A 70 4.08 -16.34 -1.79
C LEU A 70 3.44 -17.16 -0.67
N VAL A 71 2.95 -16.50 0.38
CA VAL A 71 2.24 -17.20 1.48
C VAL A 71 0.94 -17.83 0.98
N ARG A 72 0.23 -17.18 0.05
CA ARG A 72 -0.97 -17.75 -0.55
C ARG A 72 -0.65 -19.04 -1.32
N ASP A 73 0.36 -19.02 -2.19
CA ASP A 73 0.78 -20.19 -2.97
C ASP A 73 1.24 -21.34 -2.05
N LEU A 74 2.00 -21.05 -0.99
CA LEU A 74 2.37 -22.06 0.02
C LEU A 74 1.16 -22.68 0.73
N LEU A 75 0.14 -21.87 1.05
CA LEU A 75 -1.07 -22.37 1.68
C LEU A 75 -1.92 -23.18 0.70
N GLU A 76 -2.01 -22.75 -0.57
CA GLU A 76 -2.71 -23.50 -1.62
C GLU A 76 -2.05 -24.85 -1.86
N GLN A 77 -0.73 -24.91 -2.04
CA GLN A 77 0.02 -26.16 -2.22
C GLN A 77 -0.10 -27.14 -1.05
N HIS A 78 -0.32 -26.66 0.17
CA HIS A 78 -0.39 -27.50 1.36
C HIS A 78 -1.81 -28.00 1.67
N PHE A 79 -2.84 -27.24 1.31
CA PHE A 79 -4.24 -27.52 1.70
C PHE A 79 -5.16 -27.90 0.53
N LEU A 80 -4.76 -27.65 -0.72
CA LEU A 80 -5.47 -28.05 -1.94
C LEU A 80 -4.68 -29.14 -2.67
#